data_AF-A0A1I2TA22-F1
#
_entry.id   AF-A0A1I2TA22-F1
#
_cell.length_a   1.000
_cell.length_b   1.000
_cell.length_c   1.000
_cell.angle_alpha   90.00
_cell.angle_beta   90.00
_cell.angle_gamma   90.00
#
_symmetry.space_group_name_H-M   'P 1'
#
loop_
_entity.id
_entity.type
_entity.pdbx_description
1 polymer ?
#
loop_
_entity_poly.entity_id
_entity_poly.type
_entity_poly.pdbx_seq_one_letter_code
_entity_poly.pdbx_strand_id
1 'polypeptide(L)'
;MTDTPNSVQAGPLACIPVADEPGRFLYLPGAPRLDRPGFTFMSMGEGEGGFLACETVWRATDADLAAAESALRTAYPKLASIDLRIAELDTAQATLTVTPANGEAVEFGPKDSTGAPTYRVVFSEALDAPQAAAVAASQGGEAGRLTLAYRAELHLTETVAAMIEGNLVDRIRTLAPKPPRHPYGWGRHKPPAPVPTPSLEACRAAVTEALAKGELVLRERPGAPALAAVWDELSADLKEAAAQVIRDAVPRYGVDAHGLDRVNFRRTLSKSVTLPFAWHRSADLAGA
;
A
#
# COMPACT_ATOMS: atom_id res chain seq x y z
N MET A 1 3.70 0.53 -13.89
CA MET A 1 3.28 -0.12 -12.63
C MET A 1 1.92 0.46 -12.29
N THR A 2 0.93 -0.37 -11.99
CA THR A 2 -0.40 0.10 -11.59
C THR A 2 -0.34 0.47 -10.11
N ASP A 3 -0.10 1.75 -9.83
CA ASP A 3 0.01 2.37 -8.50
C ASP A 3 -1.36 2.50 -7.79
N THR A 4 -2.19 1.46 -7.90
CA THR A 4 -3.51 1.44 -7.27
C THR A 4 -3.49 0.46 -6.10
N PRO A 5 -4.00 0.86 -4.92
CA PRO A 5 -4.10 -0.05 -3.79
C PRO A 5 -4.99 -1.25 -4.15
N ASN A 6 -4.75 -2.38 -3.48
CA ASN A 6 -5.59 -3.56 -3.65
C ASN A 6 -7.02 -3.22 -3.20
N SER A 7 -7.90 -2.98 -4.15
CA SER A 7 -9.23 -2.45 -3.92
C SER A 7 -10.29 -3.25 -4.67
N VAL A 8 -11.47 -3.31 -4.08
CA VAL A 8 -12.68 -3.84 -4.71
C VAL A 8 -13.46 -2.67 -5.28
N GLN A 9 -13.75 -2.71 -6.58
CA GLN A 9 -14.63 -1.74 -7.19
C GLN A 9 -16.07 -2.02 -6.78
N ALA A 10 -16.73 -1.05 -6.16
CA ALA A 10 -18.06 -1.17 -5.59
C ALA A 10 -18.92 0.00 -6.09
N GLY A 11 -19.48 -0.15 -7.30
CA GLY A 11 -20.11 0.96 -8.03
C GLY A 11 -19.07 1.99 -8.46
N PRO A 12 -19.25 3.30 -8.17
CA PRO A 12 -18.27 4.33 -8.49
C PRO A 12 -17.11 4.42 -7.46
N LEU A 13 -17.21 3.73 -6.33
CA LEU A 13 -16.23 3.78 -5.25
C LEU A 13 -15.18 2.67 -5.40
N ALA A 14 -13.94 2.99 -5.06
CA ALA A 14 -12.90 1.99 -4.82
C ALA A 14 -12.82 1.72 -3.32
N CYS A 15 -13.05 0.48 -2.89
CA CYS A 15 -13.08 0.07 -1.49
C CYS A 15 -11.84 -0.76 -1.14
N ILE A 16 -11.08 -0.34 -0.14
CA ILE A 16 -9.81 -0.92 0.27
C ILE A 16 -10.04 -1.65 1.61
N PRO A 17 -9.83 -2.97 1.70
CA PRO A 17 -9.94 -3.69 2.97
C PRO A 17 -8.79 -3.28 3.90
N VAL A 18 -9.09 -3.13 5.19
CA VAL A 18 -8.07 -2.89 6.22
C VAL A 18 -7.57 -4.23 6.75
N ALA A 19 -6.28 -4.54 6.54
CA ALA A 19 -5.73 -5.88 6.78
C ALA A 19 -5.96 -6.44 8.20
N ASP A 20 -5.86 -5.58 9.22
CA ASP A 20 -5.94 -5.96 10.63
C ASP A 20 -7.36 -5.84 11.23
N GLU A 21 -8.34 -5.40 10.45
CA GLU A 21 -9.72 -5.16 10.90
C GLU A 21 -10.74 -5.82 9.94
N PRO A 22 -11.05 -7.11 10.12
CA PRO A 22 -12.00 -7.81 9.27
C PRO A 22 -13.37 -7.11 9.24
N GLY A 23 -13.86 -6.79 8.05
CA GLY A 23 -15.12 -6.06 7.90
C GLY A 23 -14.95 -4.55 7.76
N ARG A 24 -13.78 -3.98 8.05
CA ARG A 24 -13.52 -2.55 7.83
C ARG A 24 -12.96 -2.30 6.44
N PHE A 25 -13.55 -1.33 5.75
CA PHE A 25 -13.16 -0.88 4.43
C PHE A 25 -13.00 0.64 4.42
N LEU A 26 -11.91 1.10 3.81
CA LEU A 26 -11.77 2.50 3.42
C LEU A 26 -12.35 2.67 2.01
N TYR A 27 -13.05 3.76 1.71
CA TYR A 27 -13.49 4.07 0.36
C TYR A 27 -12.85 5.34 -0.16
N LEU A 28 -12.51 5.30 -1.44
CA LEU A 28 -12.13 6.48 -2.21
C LEU A 28 -13.34 6.96 -3.01
N PRO A 29 -13.67 8.26 -2.96
CA PRO A 29 -14.76 8.82 -3.75
C PRO A 29 -14.57 8.58 -5.25
N GLY A 30 -15.69 8.47 -5.97
CA GLY A 30 -15.73 8.33 -7.43
C GLY A 30 -15.38 9.63 -8.17
N ALA A 31 -16.12 9.94 -9.23
CA ALA A 31 -15.93 11.19 -9.96
C ALA A 31 -16.30 12.41 -9.09
N PRO A 32 -15.53 13.52 -9.14
CA PRO A 32 -15.91 14.76 -8.45
C PRO A 32 -17.15 15.39 -9.12
N ARG A 33 -17.82 16.32 -8.43
CA ARG A 33 -19.03 16.98 -8.95
C ARG A 33 -19.20 18.39 -8.40
N LEU A 34 -20.13 19.14 -8.98
CA LEU A 34 -20.68 20.34 -8.36
C LEU A 34 -21.45 19.96 -7.08
N ASP A 35 -21.29 20.70 -5.97
CA ASP A 35 -21.98 20.38 -4.71
C ASP A 35 -23.50 20.56 -4.84
N ARG A 36 -23.92 21.54 -5.63
CA ARG A 36 -25.32 21.80 -5.97
C ARG A 36 -25.44 21.88 -7.50
N PRO A 37 -25.93 20.83 -8.15
CA PRO A 37 -26.24 20.85 -9.58
C PRO A 37 -27.12 22.07 -9.91
N GLY A 38 -26.78 22.78 -10.98
CA GLY A 38 -27.48 24.02 -11.39
C GLY A 38 -27.20 25.27 -10.53
N PHE A 39 -26.38 25.21 -9.47
CA PHE A 39 -25.95 26.39 -8.69
C PHE A 39 -24.59 26.94 -9.15
N THR A 40 -24.31 26.83 -10.45
CA THR A 40 -23.19 27.55 -11.06
C THR A 40 -23.64 28.99 -11.29
N PHE A 41 -23.15 29.91 -10.47
CA PHE A 41 -23.44 31.32 -10.69
C PHE A 41 -22.51 31.81 -11.81
N MET A 42 -23.07 31.90 -13.01
CA MET A 42 -22.45 32.59 -14.13
C MET A 42 -23.12 33.95 -14.27
N SER A 43 -22.41 35.02 -13.88
CA SER A 43 -22.83 36.37 -14.21
C SER A 43 -22.13 36.78 -15.49
N MET A 44 -22.89 36.93 -16.56
CA MET A 44 -22.41 37.62 -17.75
C MET A 44 -22.57 39.12 -17.48
N GLY A 45 -21.46 39.84 -17.37
CA GLY A 45 -21.51 41.31 -17.33
C GLY A 45 -21.92 41.85 -18.71
N GLU A 46 -22.27 43.14 -18.80
CA GLU A 46 -22.59 43.81 -20.07
C GLU A 46 -21.36 44.00 -21.01
N GLY A 47 -20.31 43.17 -20.88
CA GLY A 47 -19.12 43.16 -21.73
C GLY A 47 -18.90 41.80 -22.42
N GLU A 48 -17.84 41.66 -23.22
CA GLU A 48 -17.49 40.41 -23.93
C GLU A 48 -16.94 39.30 -23.00
N GLY A 49 -17.20 39.34 -21.69
CA GLY A 49 -16.65 38.37 -20.73
C GLY A 49 -17.69 37.90 -19.71
N GLY A 50 -17.29 36.98 -18.85
CA GLY A 50 -18.15 36.42 -17.82
C GLY A 50 -17.43 36.28 -16.48
N PHE A 51 -18.19 35.94 -15.46
CA PHE A 51 -17.65 35.53 -14.17
C PHE A 51 -18.24 34.18 -13.78
N LEU A 52 -17.38 33.22 -13.46
CA LEU A 52 -17.75 31.88 -13.03
C LEU A 52 -17.49 31.72 -11.54
N ALA A 53 -18.56 31.52 -10.78
CA ALA A 53 -18.48 31.07 -9.40
C ALA A 53 -19.17 29.71 -9.25
N CYS A 54 -18.40 28.70 -8.83
CA CYS A 54 -18.94 27.37 -8.57
C CYS A 54 -18.28 26.73 -7.35
N GLU A 55 -19.03 25.81 -6.75
CA GLU A 55 -18.58 25.03 -5.62
C GLU A 55 -18.57 23.55 -5.99
N THR A 56 -17.44 22.91 -5.72
CA THR A 56 -17.15 21.53 -6.12
C THR A 56 -16.90 20.69 -4.87
N VAL A 57 -17.23 19.40 -4.97
CA VAL A 57 -16.99 18.41 -3.91
C VAL A 57 -16.49 17.11 -4.52
N TRP A 58 -15.66 16.41 -3.77
CA TRP A 58 -15.20 15.07 -4.10
C TRP A 58 -15.58 14.12 -2.96
N ARG A 59 -16.86 13.71 -2.95
CA ARG A 59 -17.43 12.82 -1.93
C ARG A 59 -18.38 11.80 -2.53
N ALA A 60 -18.49 10.65 -1.88
CA ALA A 60 -19.56 9.69 -2.17
C ALA A 60 -20.94 10.28 -1.84
N THR A 61 -21.97 9.91 -2.59
CA THR A 61 -23.37 10.12 -2.20
C THR A 61 -23.83 8.98 -1.28
N ASP A 62 -24.96 9.17 -0.58
CA ASP A 62 -25.57 8.09 0.21
C ASP A 62 -25.97 6.89 -0.66
N ALA A 63 -26.36 7.14 -1.92
CA ALA A 63 -26.66 6.10 -2.89
C ALA A 63 -25.40 5.29 -3.28
N ASP A 64 -24.26 5.98 -3.47
CA ASP A 64 -22.98 5.32 -3.75
C ASP A 64 -22.54 4.44 -2.57
N LEU A 65 -22.70 4.93 -1.34
CA LEU A 65 -22.36 4.19 -0.13
C LEU A 65 -23.24 2.96 0.05
N ALA A 66 -24.55 3.08 -0.16
CA ALA A 66 -25.48 1.95 -0.08
C ALA A 66 -25.18 0.89 -1.15
N ALA A 67 -24.88 1.32 -2.38
CA ALA A 67 -24.48 0.42 -3.47
C ALA A 67 -23.15 -0.29 -3.14
N ALA A 68 -22.18 0.44 -2.58
CA ALA A 68 -20.90 -0.13 -2.19
C ALA A 68 -21.04 -1.17 -1.07
N GLU A 69 -21.85 -0.88 -0.05
CA GLU A 69 -22.12 -1.83 1.03
C GLU A 69 -22.76 -3.12 0.50
N SER A 70 -23.73 -3.02 -0.41
CA SER A 70 -24.38 -4.17 -1.05
C SER A 70 -23.37 -5.03 -1.84
N ALA A 71 -22.50 -4.38 -2.63
CA ALA A 71 -21.45 -5.05 -3.39
C ALA A 71 -20.44 -5.76 -2.47
N LEU A 72 -20.01 -5.10 -1.38
CA LEU A 72 -19.10 -5.68 -0.40
C LEU A 72 -19.72 -6.88 0.35
N ARG A 73 -21.00 -6.81 0.74
CA ARG A 73 -21.70 -7.97 1.35
C ARG A 73 -21.75 -9.18 0.40
N THR A 74 -21.91 -8.92 -0.90
CA THR A 74 -21.90 -9.97 -1.93
C THR A 74 -20.50 -10.56 -2.12
N ALA A 75 -19.46 -9.73 -2.16
CA ALA A 75 -18.08 -10.16 -2.31
C ALA A 75 -17.54 -10.88 -1.07
N TYR A 76 -18.04 -10.52 0.12
CA TYR A 76 -17.56 -11.03 1.41
C TYR A 76 -18.71 -11.59 2.28
N PRO A 77 -19.39 -12.67 1.86
CA PRO A 77 -20.58 -13.19 2.52
C PRO A 77 -20.32 -13.78 3.92
N LYS A 78 -19.06 -13.98 4.29
CA LYS A 78 -18.65 -14.51 5.60
C LYS A 78 -18.41 -13.43 6.66
N LEU A 79 -18.38 -12.16 6.28
CA LEU A 79 -18.18 -11.06 7.23
C LEU A 79 -19.50 -10.78 7.96
N ALA A 80 -19.43 -10.65 9.28
CA ALA A 80 -20.60 -10.38 10.10
C ALA A 80 -21.14 -8.95 9.91
N SER A 81 -20.24 -7.99 9.62
CA SER A 81 -20.55 -6.57 9.41
C SER A 81 -19.59 -5.95 8.40
N ILE A 82 -20.06 -4.88 7.75
CA ILE A 82 -19.26 -4.00 6.89
C ILE A 82 -19.22 -2.62 7.56
N ASP A 83 -18.03 -2.13 7.90
CA ASP A 83 -17.76 -0.76 8.36
C ASP A 83 -17.05 0.00 7.24
N LEU A 84 -17.79 0.87 6.55
CA LEU A 84 -17.31 1.61 5.39
C LEU A 84 -16.98 3.06 5.79
N ARG A 85 -15.70 3.46 5.66
CA ARG A 85 -15.23 4.80 6.04
C ARG A 85 -14.49 5.47 4.90
N ILE A 86 -14.52 6.80 4.81
CA ILE A 86 -13.74 7.51 3.80
C ILE A 86 -12.25 7.31 4.06
N ALA A 87 -11.47 7.07 3.00
CA ALA A 87 -10.02 7.08 3.09
C ALA A 87 -9.55 8.53 3.26
N GLU A 88 -8.65 8.77 4.21
CA GLU A 88 -8.05 10.09 4.38
C GLU A 88 -7.05 10.35 3.24
N LEU A 89 -7.40 11.33 2.41
CA LEU A 89 -6.56 11.89 1.37
C LEU A 89 -5.82 13.12 1.87
N ASP A 90 -4.50 13.08 1.72
CA ASP A 90 -3.60 14.22 1.89
C ASP A 90 -3.53 15.05 0.62
N THR A 91 -3.15 16.32 0.77
CA THR A 91 -2.86 17.25 -0.35
C THR A 91 -3.93 17.28 -1.44
N ALA A 92 -5.20 17.06 -1.07
CA ALA A 92 -6.30 17.01 -2.01
C ALA A 92 -6.57 18.39 -2.62
N GLN A 93 -6.28 18.51 -3.91
CA GLN A 93 -6.37 19.72 -4.72
C GLN A 93 -7.31 19.53 -5.91
N ALA A 94 -8.00 20.60 -6.29
CA ALA A 94 -8.85 20.64 -7.46
C ALA A 94 -8.34 21.61 -8.52
N THR A 95 -8.49 21.23 -9.78
CA THR A 95 -8.27 22.07 -10.95
C THR A 95 -9.53 22.05 -11.81
N LEU A 96 -9.97 23.23 -12.24
CA LEU A 96 -11.09 23.39 -13.16
C LEU A 96 -10.52 23.78 -14.52
N THR A 97 -10.91 23.07 -15.58
CA THR A 97 -10.44 23.33 -16.94
C THR A 97 -11.61 23.73 -17.83
N VAL A 98 -11.47 24.83 -18.54
CA VAL A 98 -12.43 25.32 -19.54
C VAL A 98 -11.82 25.19 -20.93
N THR A 99 -12.54 24.55 -21.85
CA THR A 99 -12.06 24.30 -23.22
C THR A 99 -12.97 24.98 -24.27
N PRO A 100 -12.58 26.15 -24.78
CA PRO A 100 -13.30 26.83 -25.87
C PRO A 100 -13.41 25.98 -27.15
N ALA A 101 -14.41 26.28 -28.00
CA ALA A 101 -14.65 25.55 -29.26
C ALA A 101 -13.45 25.50 -30.20
N ASN A 102 -12.73 26.61 -30.32
CA ASN A 102 -11.62 26.81 -31.24
C ASN A 102 -10.33 27.21 -30.52
N GLY A 103 -10.23 26.94 -29.21
CA GLY A 103 -9.19 27.49 -28.35
C GLY A 103 -8.42 26.41 -27.58
N GLU A 104 -7.33 26.86 -26.95
CA GLU A 104 -6.57 26.06 -25.99
C GLU A 104 -7.34 25.95 -24.67
N ALA A 105 -7.20 24.82 -23.99
CA ALA A 105 -7.79 24.61 -22.67
C ALA A 105 -7.13 25.55 -21.65
N VAL A 106 -7.95 26.20 -20.83
CA VAL A 106 -7.51 27.10 -19.77
C VAL A 106 -7.78 26.46 -18.41
N GLU A 107 -6.75 26.38 -17.58
CA GLU A 107 -6.83 25.79 -16.25
C GLU A 107 -6.93 26.86 -15.16
N PHE A 108 -7.85 26.66 -14.21
CA PHE A 108 -8.01 27.42 -12.99
C PHE A 108 -7.66 26.53 -11.80
N GLY A 109 -6.64 26.90 -11.03
CA GLY A 109 -6.10 26.11 -9.93
C GLY A 109 -4.61 25.77 -10.11
N PRO A 110 -4.07 24.79 -9.37
CA PRO A 110 -4.75 23.96 -8.36
C PRO A 110 -5.19 24.79 -7.13
N LYS A 111 -6.29 24.38 -6.49
CA LYS A 111 -6.77 24.93 -5.21
C LYS A 111 -6.88 23.82 -4.16
N ASP A 112 -6.40 24.08 -2.94
CA ASP A 112 -6.52 23.15 -1.82
C ASP A 112 -7.98 22.99 -1.38
N SER A 113 -8.35 21.76 -1.03
CA SER A 113 -9.70 21.44 -0.55
C SER A 113 -9.85 21.51 0.97
N THR A 114 -11.09 21.54 1.45
CA THR A 114 -11.42 21.56 2.89
C THR A 114 -11.12 20.25 3.65
N GLY A 115 -10.49 19.25 3.02
CA GLY A 115 -10.25 17.94 3.63
C GLY A 115 -11.50 17.05 3.75
N ALA A 116 -11.33 15.91 4.42
CA ALA A 116 -12.39 14.92 4.63
C ALA A 116 -13.57 15.50 5.44
N PRO A 117 -14.81 15.02 5.21
CA PRO A 117 -15.20 13.96 4.29
C PRO A 117 -15.64 14.48 2.90
N THR A 118 -15.51 15.78 2.62
CA THR A 118 -16.14 16.40 1.44
C THR A 118 -15.16 16.87 0.35
N TYR A 119 -13.92 17.20 0.73
CA TYR A 119 -12.90 17.74 -0.18
C TYR A 119 -13.46 18.85 -1.06
N ARG A 120 -14.04 19.87 -0.43
CA ARG A 120 -14.75 20.96 -1.11
C ARG A 120 -13.78 22.02 -1.61
N VAL A 121 -14.04 22.59 -2.78
CA VAL A 121 -13.28 23.72 -3.37
C VAL A 121 -14.25 24.71 -4.02
N VAL A 122 -13.96 26.01 -3.86
CA VAL A 122 -14.70 27.10 -4.51
C VAL A 122 -13.83 27.73 -5.61
N PHE A 123 -14.38 27.78 -6.83
CA PHE A 123 -13.83 28.52 -7.97
C PHE A 123 -14.58 29.82 -8.17
N SER A 124 -13.86 30.88 -8.50
CA SER A 124 -14.39 32.24 -8.59
C SER A 124 -13.51 33.02 -9.56
N GLU A 125 -13.74 32.81 -10.85
CA GLU A 125 -12.82 33.19 -11.92
C GLU A 125 -13.48 34.14 -12.91
N ALA A 126 -12.70 35.10 -13.41
CA ALA A 126 -13.10 35.91 -14.55
C ALA A 126 -12.83 35.14 -15.84
N LEU A 127 -13.78 35.20 -16.77
CA LEU A 127 -13.74 34.50 -18.05
C LEU A 127 -13.70 35.51 -19.20
N ASP A 128 -12.93 35.20 -20.23
CA ASP A 128 -13.07 35.84 -21.53
C ASP A 128 -14.31 35.31 -22.30
N ALA A 129 -14.65 35.93 -23.44
CA ALA A 129 -15.81 35.53 -24.24
C ALA A 129 -15.78 34.05 -24.66
N PRO A 130 -14.66 33.55 -25.24
CA PRO A 130 -14.55 32.13 -25.60
C PRO A 130 -14.75 31.18 -24.43
N GLN A 131 -14.21 31.50 -23.26
CA GLN A 131 -14.36 30.70 -22.04
C GLN A 131 -15.79 30.74 -21.51
N ALA A 132 -16.42 31.91 -21.46
CA ALA A 132 -17.81 32.06 -21.04
C ALA A 132 -18.77 31.27 -21.95
N ALA A 133 -18.54 31.32 -23.27
CA ALA A 133 -19.30 30.52 -24.24
C ALA A 133 -19.11 29.01 -24.02
N ALA A 134 -17.89 28.56 -23.69
CA ALA A 134 -17.63 27.15 -23.37
C ALA A 134 -18.35 26.70 -22.10
N VAL A 135 -18.33 27.52 -21.04
CA VAL A 135 -19.08 27.23 -19.80
C VAL A 135 -20.58 27.15 -20.07
N ALA A 136 -21.13 28.09 -20.85
CA ALA A 136 -22.54 28.06 -21.26
C ALA A 136 -22.87 26.80 -22.09
N ALA A 137 -21.99 26.40 -23.00
CA ALA A 137 -22.15 25.18 -23.79
C ALA A 137 -22.12 23.93 -22.91
N SER A 138 -21.23 23.88 -21.91
CA SER A 138 -21.18 22.80 -20.91
C SER A 138 -22.50 22.72 -20.14
N GLN A 139 -23.05 23.85 -19.70
CA GLN A 139 -24.36 23.89 -19.02
C GLN A 139 -25.49 23.43 -19.96
N GLY A 140 -25.34 23.67 -21.26
CA GLY A 140 -26.20 23.12 -22.33
C GLY A 140 -26.01 21.62 -22.61
N GLY A 141 -25.09 20.94 -21.91
CA GLY A 141 -24.81 19.51 -22.06
C GLY A 141 -23.69 19.16 -23.04
N GLU A 142 -22.93 20.14 -23.53
CA GLU A 142 -21.81 19.87 -24.42
C GLU A 142 -20.58 19.36 -23.65
N ALA A 143 -20.21 18.11 -23.90
CA ALA A 143 -19.08 17.43 -23.28
C ALA A 143 -17.72 18.08 -23.58
N GLY A 144 -16.79 17.95 -22.64
CA GLY A 144 -15.39 18.38 -22.75
C GLY A 144 -15.18 19.89 -22.60
N ARG A 145 -16.25 20.66 -22.37
CA ARG A 145 -16.20 22.12 -22.26
C ARG A 145 -15.80 22.61 -20.87
N LEU A 146 -16.24 21.92 -19.83
CA LEU A 146 -15.88 22.20 -18.44
C LEU A 146 -15.55 20.89 -17.74
N THR A 147 -14.28 20.69 -17.39
CA THR A 147 -13.84 19.48 -16.68
C THR A 147 -13.29 19.84 -15.32
N LEU A 148 -13.64 19.04 -14.32
CA LEU A 148 -13.14 19.16 -12.96
C LEU A 148 -12.23 17.98 -12.65
N ALA A 149 -11.03 18.26 -12.19
CA ALA A 149 -10.04 17.27 -11.83
C ALA A 149 -9.61 17.44 -10.38
N TYR A 150 -9.58 16.35 -9.62
CA TYR A 150 -8.96 16.28 -8.31
C TYR A 150 -7.69 15.44 -8.35
N ARG A 151 -6.70 15.86 -7.58
CA ARG A 151 -5.47 15.12 -7.30
C ARG A 151 -5.26 15.09 -5.80
N ALA A 152 -4.82 13.97 -5.26
CA ALA A 152 -4.50 13.81 -3.86
C ALA A 152 -3.45 12.72 -3.67
N GLU A 153 -2.89 12.65 -2.47
CA GLU A 153 -2.08 11.53 -2.01
C GLU A 153 -2.87 10.71 -0.99
N LEU A 154 -2.83 9.40 -1.13
CA LEU A 154 -3.38 8.47 -0.15
C LEU A 154 -2.22 7.77 0.54
N HIS A 155 -2.16 7.85 1.87
CA HIS A 155 -1.19 7.11 2.66
C HIS A 155 -1.88 5.92 3.34
N LEU A 156 -1.58 4.70 2.88
CA LEU A 156 -2.07 3.49 3.52
C LEU A 156 -0.97 2.86 4.37
N THR A 157 -1.30 2.58 5.63
CA THR A 157 -0.45 1.76 6.48
C THR A 157 -0.76 0.29 6.24
N GLU A 158 0.22 -0.42 5.69
CA GLU A 158 0.11 -1.83 5.35
C GLU A 158 1.09 -2.65 6.19
N THR A 159 0.67 -3.83 6.61
CA THR A 159 1.53 -4.76 7.36
C THR A 159 2.14 -5.77 6.40
N VAL A 160 3.45 -5.69 6.22
CA VAL A 160 4.23 -6.63 5.40
C VAL A 160 4.84 -7.66 6.32
N ALA A 161 4.69 -8.95 6.01
CA ALA A 161 5.21 -10.01 6.85
C ALA A 161 6.00 -11.05 6.04
N ALA A 162 7.16 -11.43 6.57
CA ALA A 162 8.01 -12.48 6.04
C ALA A 162 8.15 -13.60 7.08
N MET A 163 8.28 -14.83 6.60
CA MET A 163 8.55 -15.99 7.45
C MET A 163 9.68 -16.80 6.86
N ILE A 164 10.64 -17.19 7.70
CA ILE A 164 11.63 -18.19 7.35
C ILE A 164 11.37 -19.44 8.21
N GLU A 165 11.36 -20.61 7.58
CA GLU A 165 11.20 -21.87 8.28
C GLU A 165 12.05 -22.99 7.66
N GLY A 166 12.47 -23.94 8.48
CA GLY A 166 13.20 -25.13 8.03
C GLY A 166 14.04 -25.77 9.12
N ASN A 167 15.01 -26.58 8.72
CA ASN A 167 15.87 -27.34 9.63
C ASN A 167 17.33 -26.86 9.52
N LEU A 168 17.91 -26.45 10.65
CA LEU A 168 19.29 -25.94 10.72
C LEU A 168 20.33 -27.02 11.07
N VAL A 169 19.91 -28.27 11.27
CA VAL A 169 20.79 -29.32 11.81
C VAL A 169 22.04 -29.56 10.97
N ASP A 170 21.93 -29.62 9.66
CA ASP A 170 23.07 -29.90 8.78
C ASP A 170 24.06 -28.74 8.72
N ARG A 171 23.58 -27.51 8.93
CA ARG A 171 24.42 -26.31 9.04
C ARG A 171 25.17 -26.28 10.35
N ILE A 172 24.50 -26.63 11.44
CA ILE A 172 25.13 -26.75 12.77
C ILE A 172 26.19 -27.86 12.74
N ARG A 173 25.90 -29.03 12.17
CA ARG A 173 26.85 -30.16 12.02
C ARG A 173 28.09 -29.78 11.21
N THR A 174 27.90 -29.02 10.13
CA THR A 174 29.00 -28.58 9.24
C THR A 174 29.98 -27.64 9.96
N LEU A 175 29.45 -26.77 10.83
CA LEU A 175 30.24 -25.80 11.59
C LEU A 175 30.73 -26.34 12.94
N ALA A 176 30.15 -27.44 13.43
CA ALA A 176 30.55 -28.11 14.65
C ALA A 176 31.91 -28.82 14.53
N PRO A 177 32.68 -28.93 15.61
CA PRO A 177 33.92 -29.71 15.62
C PRO A 177 33.63 -31.17 15.25
N LYS A 178 34.54 -31.78 14.48
CA LYS A 178 34.44 -33.19 14.12
C LYS A 178 34.60 -34.05 15.37
N PRO A 179 33.84 -35.16 15.50
CA PRO A 179 34.04 -36.08 16.59
C PRO A 179 35.47 -36.63 16.56
N PRO A 180 36.13 -36.78 17.72
CA PRO A 180 37.45 -37.38 17.77
C PRO A 180 37.37 -38.76 17.12
N ARG A 181 38.25 -39.03 16.14
CA ARG A 181 38.41 -40.38 15.59
C ARG A 181 38.91 -41.25 16.73
N HIS A 182 38.06 -42.10 17.31
CA HIS A 182 38.39 -42.95 18.46
C HIS A 182 39.78 -43.58 18.28
N PRO A 183 40.79 -43.18 19.07
CA PRO A 183 41.89 -44.06 19.33
C PRO A 183 41.37 -45.04 20.39
N TYR A 184 41.29 -46.32 20.04
CA TYR A 184 41.23 -47.39 21.03
C TYR A 184 42.42 -47.22 21.99
N GLY A 185 42.23 -46.51 23.10
CA GLY A 185 43.33 -46.10 23.96
C GLY A 185 42.83 -45.65 25.32
N TRP A 186 43.11 -46.47 26.33
CA TRP A 186 42.79 -46.29 27.75
C TRP A 186 43.60 -45.16 28.42
N GLY A 187 43.71 -44.00 27.78
CA GLY A 187 44.45 -42.84 28.28
C GLY A 187 43.52 -41.81 28.93
N ARG A 188 43.96 -41.21 30.05
CA ARG A 188 43.25 -40.11 30.73
C ARG A 188 42.86 -39.02 29.73
N HIS A 189 41.57 -38.92 29.43
CA HIS A 189 41.05 -37.90 28.53
C HIS A 189 41.23 -36.53 29.17
N LYS A 190 42.08 -35.69 28.55
CA LYS A 190 42.14 -34.27 28.85
C LYS A 190 40.75 -33.68 28.60
N PRO A 191 40.20 -32.84 29.50
CA PRO A 191 38.91 -32.21 29.25
C PRO A 191 38.94 -31.53 27.87
N PRO A 192 37.91 -31.74 27.03
CA PRO A 192 37.90 -31.21 25.69
C PRO A 192 38.08 -29.69 25.74
N ALA A 193 38.91 -29.16 24.85
CA ALA A 193 39.07 -27.72 24.72
C ALA A 193 37.70 -27.08 24.42
N PRO A 194 37.44 -25.85 24.90
CA PRO A 194 36.20 -25.15 24.60
C PRO A 194 36.02 -25.05 23.07
N VAL A 195 34.81 -25.36 22.61
CA VAL A 195 34.47 -25.33 21.19
C VAL A 195 34.52 -23.87 20.72
N PRO A 196 35.30 -23.55 19.66
CA PRO A 196 35.35 -22.19 19.15
C PRO A 196 33.99 -21.81 18.59
N THR A 197 33.47 -20.65 19.01
CA THR A 197 32.23 -20.09 18.45
C THR A 197 32.49 -19.70 16.99
N PRO A 198 31.69 -20.16 16.01
CA PRO A 198 31.84 -19.76 14.62
C PRO A 198 31.64 -18.25 14.47
N SER A 199 32.30 -17.65 13.48
CA SER A 199 32.06 -16.24 13.17
C SER A 199 30.62 -16.06 12.67
N LEU A 200 30.07 -14.87 12.93
CA LEU A 200 28.73 -14.53 12.46
C LEU A 200 28.64 -14.56 10.92
N GLU A 201 29.71 -14.16 10.24
CA GLU A 201 29.82 -14.22 8.78
C GLU A 201 29.72 -15.67 8.25
N ALA A 202 30.41 -16.62 8.88
CA ALA A 202 30.31 -18.03 8.52
C ALA A 202 28.88 -18.57 8.72
N CYS A 203 28.19 -18.12 9.78
CA CYS A 203 26.81 -18.49 10.04
C CYS A 203 25.85 -17.90 8.98
N ARG A 204 26.05 -16.64 8.57
CA ARG A 204 25.28 -15.98 7.48
C ARG A 204 25.45 -16.70 6.14
N ALA A 205 26.68 -17.09 5.80
CA ALA A 205 26.97 -17.87 4.60
C ALA A 205 26.24 -19.22 4.63
N ALA A 206 26.26 -19.91 5.78
CA ALA A 206 25.55 -21.18 5.95
C ALA A 206 24.03 -21.05 5.80
N VAL A 207 23.42 -19.96 6.29
CA VAL A 207 21.99 -19.67 6.09
C VAL A 207 21.67 -19.44 4.60
N THR A 208 22.51 -18.69 3.90
CA THR A 208 22.33 -18.43 2.46
C THR A 208 22.41 -19.72 1.65
N GLU A 209 23.36 -20.59 1.98
CA GLU A 209 23.49 -21.90 1.35
C GLU A 209 22.30 -22.82 1.67
N ALA A 210 21.79 -22.78 2.91
CA ALA A 210 20.60 -23.54 3.32
C ALA A 210 19.35 -23.11 2.55
N LEU A 211 19.18 -21.80 2.32
CA LEU A 211 18.12 -21.26 1.46
C LEU A 211 18.29 -21.72 0.01
N ALA A 212 19.52 -21.68 -0.54
CA ALA A 212 19.80 -22.11 -1.90
C ALA A 212 19.55 -23.62 -2.13
N LYS A 213 19.71 -24.45 -1.09
CA LYS A 213 19.40 -25.89 -1.14
C LYS A 213 17.95 -26.23 -0.79
N GLY A 214 17.13 -25.25 -0.41
CA GLY A 214 15.74 -25.45 0.01
C GLY A 214 15.57 -26.10 1.40
N GLU A 215 16.64 -26.16 2.21
CA GLU A 215 16.59 -26.62 3.61
C GLU A 215 15.90 -25.59 4.52
N LEU A 216 16.06 -24.31 4.17
CA LEU A 216 15.28 -23.21 4.67
C LEU A 216 14.41 -22.67 3.54
N VAL A 217 13.20 -22.26 3.88
CA VAL A 217 12.27 -21.60 2.95
C VAL A 217 11.92 -20.25 3.52
N LEU A 218 12.26 -19.20 2.78
CA LEU A 218 11.76 -17.85 3.03
C LEU A 218 10.45 -17.69 2.25
N ARG A 219 9.37 -17.37 2.96
CA ARG A 219 8.04 -17.14 2.39
C ARG A 219 7.59 -15.73 2.69
N GLU A 220 7.11 -15.07 1.65
CA GLU A 220 6.28 -13.88 1.78
C GLU A 220 4.92 -14.30 2.30
N ARG A 221 4.36 -13.58 3.27
CA ARG A 221 2.94 -13.71 3.56
C ARG A 221 2.15 -12.85 2.57
N PRO A 222 1.02 -13.36 2.06
CA PRO A 222 0.11 -12.54 1.24
C PRO A 222 -0.25 -11.26 2.01
N GLY A 223 -0.10 -10.12 1.36
CA GLY A 223 -0.32 -8.79 1.92
C GLY A 223 -0.27 -7.75 0.82
N ALA A 224 -0.23 -6.47 1.19
CA ALA A 224 -0.09 -5.37 0.24
C ALA A 224 1.19 -5.51 -0.60
N PRO A 225 1.22 -4.94 -1.82
CA PRO A 225 2.45 -4.84 -2.59
C PRO A 225 3.48 -4.02 -1.79
N ALA A 226 4.43 -4.69 -1.15
CA ALA A 226 5.49 -4.02 -0.42
C ALA A 226 6.56 -3.51 -1.37
N LEU A 227 7.19 -2.40 -1.00
CA LEU A 227 8.41 -1.95 -1.66
C LEU A 227 9.50 -3.01 -1.49
N ALA A 228 10.26 -3.29 -2.55
CA ALA A 228 11.35 -4.28 -2.53
C ALA A 228 12.33 -4.08 -1.35
N ALA A 229 12.60 -2.82 -1.00
CA ALA A 229 13.46 -2.47 0.14
C ALA A 229 12.96 -3.02 1.49
N VAL A 230 11.63 -3.06 1.70
CA VAL A 230 11.02 -3.59 2.93
C VAL A 230 11.20 -5.11 2.99
N TRP A 231 11.06 -5.79 1.85
CA TRP A 231 11.32 -7.23 1.76
C TRP A 231 12.78 -7.57 1.99
N ASP A 232 13.70 -6.79 1.41
CA ASP A 232 15.13 -6.99 1.61
C ASP A 232 15.54 -6.83 3.08
N GLU A 233 14.97 -5.84 3.77
CA GLU A 233 15.17 -5.62 5.20
C GLU A 233 14.63 -6.79 6.03
N LEU A 234 13.36 -7.17 5.85
CA LEU A 234 12.76 -8.30 6.57
C LEU A 234 13.51 -9.62 6.30
N SER A 235 13.96 -9.83 5.06
CA SER A 235 14.77 -10.98 4.65
C SER A 235 16.12 -10.98 5.34
N ALA A 236 16.81 -9.83 5.40
CA ALA A 236 18.08 -9.68 6.10
C ALA A 236 17.92 -9.99 7.60
N ASP A 237 16.90 -9.43 8.26
CA ASP A 237 16.64 -9.65 9.68
C ASP A 237 16.31 -11.11 10.01
N LEU A 238 15.53 -11.77 9.16
CA LEU A 238 15.22 -13.20 9.31
C LEU A 238 16.44 -14.08 9.12
N LYS A 239 17.30 -13.78 8.14
CA LYS A 239 18.57 -14.48 7.91
C LYS A 239 19.54 -14.27 9.07
N GLU A 240 19.60 -13.05 9.61
CA GLU A 240 20.42 -12.71 10.77
C GLU A 240 19.97 -13.49 12.00
N ALA A 241 18.67 -13.55 12.25
CA ALA A 241 18.11 -14.36 13.32
C ALA A 241 18.46 -15.85 13.18
N ALA A 242 18.39 -16.42 11.98
CA ALA A 242 18.79 -17.79 11.72
C ALA A 242 20.28 -18.01 11.99
N ALA A 243 21.13 -17.08 11.54
CA ALA A 243 22.57 -17.13 11.72
C ALA A 243 22.95 -17.09 13.21
N GLN A 244 22.26 -16.26 14.00
CA GLN A 244 22.45 -16.20 15.45
C GLN A 244 22.07 -17.52 16.14
N VAL A 245 20.98 -18.17 15.72
CA VAL A 245 20.60 -19.51 16.24
C VAL A 245 21.68 -20.55 15.95
N ILE A 246 22.26 -20.56 14.75
CA ILE A 246 23.39 -21.45 14.42
C ILE A 246 24.59 -21.14 15.32
N ARG A 247 24.95 -19.86 15.44
CA ARG A 247 26.09 -19.39 16.24
C ARG A 247 25.99 -19.79 17.70
N ASP A 248 24.80 -19.76 18.28
CA ASP A 248 24.55 -20.15 19.67
C ASP A 248 24.45 -21.67 19.85
N ALA A 249 23.94 -22.38 18.84
CA ALA A 249 23.80 -23.83 18.88
C ALA A 249 25.15 -24.57 18.79
N VAL A 250 26.07 -24.11 17.94
CA VAL A 250 27.37 -24.77 17.72
C VAL A 250 28.18 -24.96 19.02
N PRO A 251 28.45 -23.93 19.85
CA PRO A 251 29.18 -24.12 21.11
C PRO A 251 28.35 -24.87 22.16
N ARG A 252 27.01 -24.74 22.12
CA ARG A 252 26.11 -25.44 23.04
C ARG A 252 26.13 -26.95 22.85
N TYR A 253 26.14 -27.42 21.60
CA TYR A 253 26.13 -28.86 21.29
C TYR A 253 27.52 -29.43 21.04
N GLY A 254 28.49 -28.61 20.60
CA GLY A 254 29.86 -29.03 20.37
C GLY A 254 29.94 -30.26 19.46
N VAL A 255 30.61 -31.33 19.94
CA VAL A 255 30.73 -32.60 19.20
C VAL A 255 29.39 -33.35 19.11
N ASP A 256 28.50 -33.17 20.08
CA ASP A 256 27.21 -33.86 20.12
C ASP A 256 26.25 -33.33 19.04
N ALA A 257 26.60 -32.23 18.37
CA ALA A 257 25.87 -31.71 17.20
C ALA A 257 25.67 -32.75 16.09
N HIS A 258 26.62 -33.70 15.93
CA HIS A 258 26.52 -34.78 14.94
C HIS A 258 25.41 -35.78 15.25
N GLY A 259 25.01 -35.89 16.52
CA GLY A 259 23.89 -36.75 16.96
C GLY A 259 22.53 -36.04 16.98
N LEU A 260 22.45 -34.75 16.63
CA LEU A 260 21.18 -34.04 16.58
C LEU A 260 20.33 -34.56 15.42
N ASP A 261 19.07 -34.91 15.68
CA ASP A 261 18.15 -35.31 14.60
C ASP A 261 17.54 -34.09 13.88
N ARG A 262 17.23 -33.03 14.63
CA ARG A 262 16.50 -31.86 14.12
C ARG A 262 16.75 -30.60 14.94
N VAL A 263 16.92 -29.48 14.24
CA VAL A 263 16.90 -28.14 14.84
C VAL A 263 15.94 -27.29 14.03
N ASN A 264 14.68 -27.27 14.46
CA ASN A 264 13.64 -26.49 13.80
C ASN A 264 13.88 -25.02 14.01
N PHE A 265 13.87 -24.28 12.91
CA PHE A 265 13.78 -22.84 12.92
C PHE A 265 12.49 -22.42 12.25
N ARG A 266 11.75 -21.56 12.92
CA ARG A 266 10.59 -20.87 12.36
C ARG A 266 10.51 -19.50 13.01
N ARG A 267 10.60 -18.47 12.19
CA ARG A 267 10.48 -17.09 12.66
C ARG A 267 9.68 -16.29 11.65
N THR A 268 8.74 -15.51 12.17
CA THR A 268 7.96 -14.54 11.41
C THR A 268 8.34 -13.16 11.90
N LEU A 269 8.57 -12.24 10.97
CA LEU A 269 8.71 -10.82 11.25
C LEU A 269 7.67 -10.07 10.43
N SER A 270 7.16 -8.98 10.99
CA SER A 270 6.23 -8.09 10.33
C SER A 270 6.66 -6.65 10.54
N LYS A 271 6.47 -5.82 9.52
CA LYS A 271 6.75 -4.39 9.56
C LYS A 271 5.56 -3.64 8.97
N SER A 272 5.08 -2.64 9.71
CA SER A 272 4.09 -1.70 9.20
C SER A 272 4.81 -0.66 8.35
N VAL A 273 4.32 -0.45 7.14
CA VAL A 273 4.88 0.51 6.19
C VAL A 273 3.77 1.38 5.65
N THR A 274 4.04 2.68 5.57
CA THR A 274 3.11 3.63 4.95
C THR A 274 3.46 3.76 3.48
N LEU A 275 2.52 3.40 2.61
CA LEU A 275 2.67 3.46 1.16
C LEU A 275 1.91 4.68 0.64
N PRO A 276 2.58 5.62 -0.06
CA PRO A 276 1.91 6.71 -0.75
C PRO A 276 1.34 6.21 -2.07
N PHE A 277 0.11 6.61 -2.38
CA PHE A 277 -0.55 6.38 -3.66
C PHE A 277 -1.03 7.71 -4.22
N ALA A 278 -0.64 8.04 -5.44
CA ALA A 278 -1.20 9.18 -6.14
C ALA A 278 -2.62 8.85 -6.58
N TRP A 279 -3.59 9.64 -6.15
CA TRP A 279 -4.99 9.47 -6.51
C TRP A 279 -5.47 10.62 -7.39
N HIS A 280 -6.04 10.27 -8.53
CA HIS A 280 -6.55 11.23 -9.50
C HIS A 280 -7.94 10.82 -9.99
N ARG A 281 -8.87 11.76 -9.99
CA ARG A 281 -10.20 11.60 -10.60
C ARG A 281 -10.59 12.86 -11.33
N SER A 282 -11.26 12.69 -12.46
CA SER A 282 -11.82 13.79 -13.23
C SER A 282 -13.29 13.51 -13.55
N ALA A 283 -14.03 14.59 -13.78
CA ALA A 283 -15.40 14.57 -14.24
C ALA A 283 -15.59 15.63 -15.33
N ASP A 284 -16.38 15.28 -16.34
CA ASP A 284 -16.99 16.24 -17.24
C ASP A 284 -18.22 16.82 -16.55
N LEU A 285 -18.35 18.15 -16.53
CA LEU A 285 -19.46 18.86 -15.91
C LEU A 285 -20.56 19.24 -16.92
N ALA A 286 -20.59 18.57 -18.07
CA ALA A 286 -21.67 18.72 -19.04
C ALA A 286 -23.06 18.40 -18.45
N GLY A 287 -23.98 19.36 -18.54
CA GLY A 287 -25.36 19.24 -18.07
C GLY A 287 -25.52 19.18 -16.54
N ALA A 288 -24.46 19.50 -15.79
CA ALA A 288 -24.46 19.54 -14.33
C ALA A 288 -25.06 20.83 -13.74
#